data_AF-S1QZP8-F1
#
_entry.id   AF-S1QZP8-F1
#
_cell.length_a   1.000
_cell.length_b   1.000
_cell.length_c   1.000
_cell.angle_alpha   90.00
_cell.angle_beta   90.00
_cell.angle_gamma   90.00
#
_symmetry.space_group_name_H-M   'P 1'
#
loop_
_entity.id
_entity.type
_entity.pdbx_description
1 polymer ?
#
loop_
_entity_poly.entity_id
_entity_poly.type
_entity_poly.pdbx_seq_one_letter_code
_entity_poly.pdbx_strand_id
1 'polypeptide(L)' 'MQIRKEELPDYDTVYHVVQQAFEQAEHADGNEADLVTALRKGSAFIPELSLVAEIEQLDVE' A
#
# COMPACT_ATOMS: atom_id res chain seq x y z
N MET A 1 -8.30 14.14 3.91
CA MET A 1 -7.19 13.21 4.23
C MET A 1 -7.57 12.45 5.48
N GLN A 2 -7.65 11.12 5.39
CA GLN A 2 -8.02 10.22 6.48
C GLN A 2 -6.98 9.09 6.56
N ILE A 3 -6.55 8.74 7.77
CA ILE A 3 -5.71 7.56 8.02
C ILE A 3 -6.60 6.49 8.65
N ARG A 4 -6.57 5.28 8.11
CA ARG A 4 -7.35 4.14 8.63
C ARG A 4 -6.56 2.84 8.47
N LYS A 5 -7.04 1.79 9.14
CA LYS A 5 -6.52 0.43 8.92
C LYS A 5 -6.77 0.04 7.46
N GLU A 6 -5.77 -0.62 6.87
CA GLU A 6 -5.92 -1.30 5.58
C GLU A 6 -6.99 -2.39 5.67
N GLU A 7 -7.83 -2.48 4.65
CA GLU A 7 -8.81 -3.54 4.46
C GLU A 7 -8.52 -4.30 3.16
N LEU A 8 -9.12 -5.49 3.01
CA LEU A 8 -8.93 -6.33 1.82
C LEU A 8 -9.19 -5.59 0.49
N PRO A 9 -10.19 -4.70 0.35
CA PRO A 9 -10.41 -3.95 -0.88
C PRO A 9 -9.25 -3.01 -1.26
N ASP A 10 -8.39 -2.63 -0.31
CA ASP A 10 -7.30 -1.69 -0.55
C ASP A 10 -6.07 -2.37 -1.16
N TYR A 11 -5.98 -3.70 -1.10
CA TYR A 11 -4.74 -4.42 -1.40
C TYR A 11 -4.20 -4.14 -2.81
N ASP A 12 -5.09 -4.07 -3.80
CA ASP A 12 -4.74 -3.77 -5.18
C ASP A 12 -4.27 -2.31 -5.32
N THR A 13 -4.97 -1.35 -4.72
CA THR A 13 -4.58 0.06 -4.74
C THR A 13 -3.24 0.27 -4.03
N VAL A 14 -3.03 -0.34 -2.87
CA VAL A 14 -1.78 -0.28 -2.13
C VAL A 14 -0.64 -0.90 -2.93
N TYR A 15 -0.87 -2.02 -3.63
CA TYR A 15 0.13 -2.61 -4.52
C TYR A 15 0.61 -1.60 -5.57
N HIS A 16 -0.33 -0.91 -6.24
CA HIS A 16 0.01 0.11 -7.23
C HIS A 16 0.73 1.32 -6.61
N VAL A 17 0.30 1.78 -5.44
CA VAL A 17 0.97 2.89 -4.73
C VAL A 17 2.42 2.53 -4.40
N VAL A 18 2.68 1.32 -3.89
CA VAL A 18 4.04 0.86 -3.59
C VAL A 18 4.86 0.74 -4.87
N GLN A 19 4.31 0.12 -5.92
CA GLN A 19 5.00 0.01 -7.21
C GLN A 19 5.40 1.38 -7.77
N GLN A 20 4.50 2.35 -7.76
CA GLN A 20 4.75 3.70 -8.26
C GLN A 20 5.74 4.48 -7.38
N ALA A 21 5.68 4.30 -6.05
CA ALA A 21 6.59 4.96 -5.14
C ALA A 21 8.05 4.52 -5.33
N PHE A 22 8.27 3.25 -5.70
CA PHE A 22 9.60 2.67 -5.87
C PHE A 22 10.08 2.65 -7.33
N GLU A 23 9.22 2.90 -8.32
CA GLU A 23 9.58 2.88 -9.76
C GLU A 23 10.77 3.79 -10.12
N GLN A 24 10.91 4.92 -9.43
CA GLN A 24 11.97 5.91 -9.66
C GLN A 24 12.88 6.10 -8.44
N ALA A 25 12.80 5.21 -7.45
CA ALA A 25 13.64 5.30 -6.27
C ALA A 25 15.10 4.94 -6.63
N GLU A 26 16.06 5.75 -6.19
CA GLU A 26 17.50 5.52 -6.43
C GLU A 26 17.97 4.14 -5.91
N HIS A 27 17.29 3.66 -4.86
CA HIS A 27 17.48 2.34 -4.28
C HIS A 27 16.15 1.59 -4.34
N ALA A 28 15.91 0.91 -5.46
CA ALA A 28 14.79 0.01 -5.65
C ALA A 28 15.29 -1.39 -6.05
N ASP A 29 14.71 -2.41 -5.44
CA ASP A 29 14.86 -3.81 -5.84
C ASP A 29 13.84 -4.19 -6.92
N GLY A 30 12.79 -3.38 -7.11
CA GLY A 30 11.77 -3.54 -8.15
C GLY A 30 10.69 -4.57 -7.83
N ASN A 31 10.66 -5.10 -6.61
CA ASN A 31 9.72 -6.11 -6.13
C ASN A 31 9.04 -5.71 -4.80
N GLU A 32 9.10 -4.43 -4.41
CA GLU A 32 8.62 -3.94 -3.12
C GLU A 32 7.12 -4.19 -2.93
N ALA A 33 6.33 -4.08 -4.01
CA ALA A 33 4.91 -4.40 -3.98
C ALA A 33 4.64 -5.91 -3.74
N ASP A 34 5.47 -6.78 -4.30
CA ASP A 34 5.44 -8.22 -4.03
C ASP A 34 5.86 -8.52 -2.58
N LEU A 35 6.87 -7.81 -2.07
CA LEU A 35 7.34 -7.96 -0.70
C LEU A 35 6.22 -7.61 0.30
N VAL A 36 5.49 -6.51 0.10
CA VAL A 36 4.33 -6.15 0.92
C VAL A 36 3.25 -7.24 0.86
N THR A 37 2.98 -7.78 -0.33
CA THR A 37 2.03 -8.89 -0.52
C THR A 37 2.46 -10.16 0.22
N ALA A 38 3.76 -10.47 0.23
CA ALA A 38 4.32 -11.60 0.98
C ALA A 38 4.25 -11.38 2.49
N LEU A 39 4.53 -10.16 2.96
CA LEU A 39 4.44 -9.78 4.37
C LEU A 39 3.04 -10.04 4.93
N ARG A 40 1.98 -9.65 4.22
CA ARG A 40 0.58 -9.88 4.63
C ARG A 40 0.23 -11.36 4.88
N LYS A 41 0.96 -12.29 4.26
CA LYS A 41 0.77 -13.75 4.41
C LYS A 41 1.62 -14.36 5.53
N GLY A 42 2.58 -13.60 6.07
CA GLY A 42 3.48 -14.05 7.13
C GLY A 42 2.80 -14.11 8.49
N SER A 43 3.22 -15.04 9.34
CA SER A 43 2.69 -15.19 10.70
C SER A 43 3.01 -14.02 11.63
N ALA A 44 3.99 -13.20 11.28
CA ALA A 44 4.38 -12.00 12.02
C ALA A 44 3.61 -10.74 11.58
N PHE A 45 2.74 -10.83 10.58
CA PHE A 45 1.94 -9.71 10.12
C PHE A 45 0.86 -9.37 11.16
N ILE A 46 0.79 -8.10 11.52
CA ILE A 46 -0.20 -7.56 12.45
C ILE A 46 -1.13 -6.66 11.62
N PRO A 47 -2.33 -7.13 11.21
CA PRO A 47 -3.23 -6.36 10.35
C PRO A 47 -3.59 -4.98 10.90
N GLU A 48 -3.64 -4.84 12.23
CA GLU A 48 -3.93 -3.58 12.94
C GLU A 48 -2.85 -2.51 12.75
N LEU A 49 -1.64 -2.90 12.32
CA LEU A 49 -0.55 -1.98 12.01
C LEU A 49 -0.42 -1.67 10.52
N SER A 50 -1.21 -2.32 9.66
CA SER A 50 -1.31 -1.94 8.26
C SER A 50 -2.24 -0.74 8.14
N LEU A 51 -1.69 0.43 7.78
CA LEU A 51 -2.41 1.69 7.72
C LEU A 51 -2.34 2.27 6.31
N VAL A 52 -3.46 2.79 5.82
CA VAL A 52 -3.55 3.52 4.55
C VAL A 52 -3.91 4.98 4.83
N ALA A 53 -3.40 5.87 3.98
CA ALA A 53 -3.78 7.27 3.97
C ALA A 53 -4.58 7.56 2.70
N GLU A 54 -5.83 7.96 2.87
CA GLU A 54 -6.74 8.27 1.78
C GLU A 54 -6.96 9.79 1.67
N ILE A 55 -6.96 10.28 0.44
CA ILE A 55 -7.31 11.66 0.13
C ILE A 55 -8.59 11.58 -0.70
N GLU A 56 -9.67 12.16 -0.18
CA GLU A 56 -10.88 12.36 -0.98
C GLU A 56 -10.53 13.21 -2.20
N GLN A 57 -10.61 12.62 -3.40
CA GLN A 57 -10.68 13.40 -4.62
C GLN A 57 -12.11 13.95 -4.70
N LEU A 58 -12.24 15.26 -4.58
CA LEU A 58 -13.47 15.93 -4.98
C LEU A 58 -13.57 15.77 -6.50
N ASP A 59 -14.51 14.95 -6.95
CA ASP A 59 -14.92 14.93 -8.35
C ASP A 59 -15.45 16.33 -8.68
N VAL A 60 -14.64 17.12 -9.39
CA VAL A 60 -15.06 18.40 -9.96
C VAL A 60 -15.62 18.07 -11.34
N GLU A 61 -16.95 18.10 -11.47
CA GLU A 61 -17.66 18.04 -12.76
C GLU A 61 -17.23 19.16 -13.71
#